data_AF-A0AA43A2R4-F1
#
_entry.id   AF-A0AA43A2R4-F1
#
_cell.length_a   1.000
_cell.length_b   1.000
_cell.length_c   1.000
_cell.angle_alpha   90.00
_cell.angle_beta   90.00
_cell.angle_gamma   90.00
#
_symmetry.space_group_name_H-M   'P 1'
#
loop_
_entity.id
_entity.type
_entity.pdbx_description
1 polymer ?
#
loop_
_entity_poly.entity_id
_entity_poly.type
_entity_poly.pdbx_seq_one_letter_code
_entity_poly.pdbx_strand_id
1 'polypeptide(L)' 'MKPSPDEKALNPLCLKCLRNCKQPAANLLLECPRYFPLPFKVEKHRFDQMGLFGEDE' A
#
# COMPACT_ATOMS: atom_id res chain seq x y z
N MET A 1 6.83 -3.80 20.87
CA MET A 1 5.68 -2.88 21.03
C MET A 1 4.41 -3.72 21.01
N LYS A 2 3.51 -3.55 21.98
CA LYS A 2 2.20 -4.24 21.99
C LYS A 2 1.23 -3.43 21.11
N PRO A 3 0.40 -4.07 20.27
CA PRO A 3 -0.53 -3.35 19.43
C PRO A 3 -1.60 -2.66 20.28
N SER A 4 -1.98 -1.44 19.90
CA SER A 4 -3.04 -0.68 20.55
C SER A 4 -4.40 -1.40 20.38
N PRO A 5 -5.40 -1.15 21.24
CA PRO A 5 -6.72 -1.78 21.11
C PRO A 5 -7.37 -1.48 19.74
N ASP A 6 -7.13 -0.30 19.17
CA ASP A 6 -7.60 0.07 17.82
C ASP A 6 -6.94 -0.77 16.71
N GLU A 7 -5.66 -1.15 16.85
CA GLU A 7 -4.97 -1.98 15.86
C GLU A 7 -5.51 -3.41 15.81
N LYS A 8 -6.07 -3.93 16.91
CA LYS A 8 -6.74 -5.23 16.94
C LYS A 8 -8.12 -5.19 16.30
N ALA A 9 -8.75 -4.02 16.24
CA ALA A 9 -10.05 -3.84 15.63
C ALA A 9 -9.97 -3.73 14.10
N LEU A 10 -8.78 -3.53 13.53
CA LEU A 10 -8.57 -3.33 12.10
C LEU A 10 -8.06 -4.59 11.40
N ASN A 11 -8.42 -4.73 10.13
CA ASN A 11 -7.88 -5.78 9.29
C ASN A 11 -6.34 -5.63 9.18
N PRO A 12 -5.54 -6.69 9.40
CA PRO A 12 -4.08 -6.62 9.36
C PRO A 12 -3.54 -6.11 8.01
N LEU A 13 -4.26 -6.35 6.92
CA LEU A 13 -3.97 -5.81 5.59
C LEU A 13 -4.03 -4.27 5.58
N CYS A 14 -4.95 -3.70 6.35
CA CYS A 14 -5.14 -2.26 6.45
C CYS A 14 -4.05 -1.55 7.26
N LEU A 15 -3.26 -2.22 8.10
CA LEU A 15 -2.26 -1.57 8.98
C LEU A 15 -1.27 -0.70 8.20
N LYS A 16 -0.74 -1.22 7.09
CA LYS A 16 0.21 -0.50 6.20
C LYS A 16 -0.48 0.35 5.12
N CYS A 17 -1.82 0.40 5.10
CA CYS A 17 -2.58 1.15 4.11
C CYS A 17 -2.53 2.66 4.42
N LEU A 18 -2.43 3.50 3.39
CA LEU A 18 -2.49 4.96 3.54
C LEU A 18 -3.92 5.51 3.44
N ARG A 19 -4.90 4.69 3.06
CA ARG A 19 -6.30 5.11 2.94
C ARG A 19 -7.01 5.09 4.29
N ASN A 20 -7.98 5.98 4.46
CA ASN A 20 -8.77 6.14 5.69
C ASN A 20 -9.89 5.09 5.83
N CYS A 21 -10.20 4.31 4.80
CA CYS A 21 -11.29 3.32 4.77
C CYS A 21 -11.04 2.07 5.64
N LYS A 22 -10.10 2.12 6.60
CA LYS A 22 -9.55 0.98 7.35
C LYS A 22 -10.67 0.04 7.80
N GLN A 23 -10.69 -1.15 7.23
CA GLN A 23 -11.78 -2.13 7.44
C GLN A 23 -11.61 -2.82 8.80
N PRO A 24 -12.70 -3.20 9.48
CA PRO A 24 -12.64 -4.00 10.69
C PRO A 24 -11.93 -5.35 10.51
N ALA A 25 -11.34 -5.89 11.58
CA ALA A 25 -10.61 -7.15 11.57
C ALA A 25 -11.47 -8.36 11.20
N ALA A 26 -12.77 -8.31 11.51
CA ALA A 26 -13.73 -9.37 11.18
C ALA A 26 -14.14 -9.37 9.70
N ASN A 27 -13.84 -8.32 8.93
CA ASN A 27 -14.26 -8.25 7.53
C ASN A 27 -13.37 -9.11 6.63
N LEU A 28 -14.01 -9.99 5.86
CA LEU A 28 -13.38 -10.67 4.73
C LEU A 28 -13.19 -9.68 3.58
N LEU A 29 -11.93 -9.46 3.18
CA LEU A 29 -11.58 -8.52 2.12
C LEU A 29 -11.78 -9.19 0.76
N LEU A 30 -12.92 -8.95 0.08
CA LEU A 30 -13.17 -9.47 -1.26
C LEU A 30 -12.46 -8.63 -2.33
N GLU A 31 -12.63 -7.31 -2.25
CA GLU A 31 -12.07 -6.36 -3.20
C GLU A 31 -11.51 -5.14 -2.47
N CYS A 32 -10.25 -4.79 -2.74
CA CYS A 32 -9.68 -3.55 -2.24
C CYS A 32 -8.68 -3.00 -3.27
N PRO A 33 -8.81 -1.73 -3.70
CA PRO A 33 -7.95 -1.19 -4.75
C PRO A 33 -6.48 -1.04 -4.36
N ARG A 34 -6.10 -1.35 -3.10
CA ARG A 34 -4.70 -1.47 -2.70
C ARG A 34 -4.07 -2.77 -3.19
N TYR A 35 -4.88 -3.82 -3.27
CA TYR A 35 -4.47 -5.18 -3.65
C TYR A 35 -4.90 -5.56 -5.05
N PHE A 36 -5.52 -4.63 -5.78
CA PHE A 36 -5.77 -4.84 -7.19
C PHE A 36 -4.43 -4.99 -7.92
N PRO A 37 -4.28 -6.06 -8.72
CA PRO A 37 -3.11 -6.19 -9.56
C PRO A 37 -3.00 -4.94 -10.41
N LEU A 38 -1.79 -4.39 -10.49
CA LEU A 38 -1.53 -3.29 -11.42
C LEU A 38 -1.91 -3.76 -12.82
N PRO A 39 -2.51 -2.89 -13.65
CA PRO A 39 -2.99 -3.26 -14.99
C PRO A 39 -1.87 -3.79 -15.92
N PHE A 40 -0.62 -3.63 -15.52
CA PHE A 40 0.57 -4.15 -16.18
C PHE A 40 1.50 -4.78 -15.14
N LYS A 41 2.12 -5.92 -15.47
CA LYS A 41 3.19 -6.52 -14.67
C LYS A 41 4.39 -5.58 -14.67
N VAL A 42 4.58 -4.83 -13.59
CA VAL A 42 5.79 -4.02 -13.39
C VAL A 42 6.90 -4.98 -12.96
N GLU A 43 7.67 -5.47 -13.93
CA GLU A 43 8.75 -6.44 -13.71
C GLU A 43 9.96 -5.83 -12.98
N LYS A 44 10.13 -4.51 -13.07
CA LYS A 44 11.15 -3.74 -12.35
C LYS A 44 10.54 -2.49 -11.75
N HIS A 45 10.71 -2.33 -10.44
CA HIS A 45 10.49 -1.04 -9.79
C HIS A 45 11.51 -0.04 -10.33
N ARG A 46 11.11 0.83 -11.27
CA ARG A 46 11.94 1.96 -11.67
C ARG A 46 11.86 3.03 -10.59
N PHE A 47 12.73 2.90 -9.59
CA PHE A 47 13.04 3.98 -8.66
C PHE A 47 13.95 5.04 -9.29
N ASP A 48 14.37 4.86 -10.55
CA ASP A 48 15.09 5.86 -11.29
C ASP A 48 14.19 7.09 -11.47
N GLN A 49 14.40 8.03 -10.57
CA GLN A 49 14.02 9.42 -10.75
C GLN A 49 14.58 9.83 -12.11
N MET A 50 13.68 10.04 -13.09
CA MET A 50 14.00 10.62 -14.40
C MET A 50 15.05 11.69 -14.18
N GLY A 51 16.21 11.57 -14.84
CA GLY A 51 17.43 12.38 -14.64
C GLY A 51 17.20 13.87 -14.85
N LEU A 52 16.41 14.48 -13.96
CA LEU A 52 16.07 15.89 -13.86
C LEU A 52 17.27 16.74 -13.41
N PHE A 53 18.40 16.08 -13.13
CA PHE A 53 19.68 16.68 -12.79
C PHE A 53 20.82 16.08 -13.63
N GLY A 54 20.54 15.53 -14.82
CA GLY A 54 21.61 15.28 -15.77
C GLY A 54 22.20 16.63 -16.16
N GLU A 55 23.46 16.86 -15.80
CA GLU A 55 24.18 18.09 -16.16
C GLU A 55 24.17 18.22 -17.70
N ASP A 56 23.67 19.35 -18.19
CA ASP A 56 23.74 19.72 -19.60
C ASP A 56 25.23 19.89 -19.97
N GLU A 57 25.78 18.94 -20.75
CA GLU A 57 27.13 19.03 -21.35
C GLU A 57 27.11 19.87 -22.63
#